data_AF-A0A2N3WXL8-F1
#
_entry.id   AF-A0A2N3WXL8-F1
#
_cell.length_a   1.000
_cell.length_b   1.000
_cell.length_c   1.000
_cell.angle_alpha   90.00
_cell.angle_beta   90.00
_cell.angle_gamma   90.00
#
_symmetry.space_group_name_H-M   'P 1'
#
loop_
_entity.id
_entity.type
_entity.pdbx_description
1 polymer ?
#
loop_
_entity_poly.entity_id
_entity_poly.type
_entity_poly.pdbx_seq_one_letter_code
_entity_poly.pdbx_strand_id
1 'polypeptide(L)' 'MSAPINTTVRELLDYFGQCGACGYPASASLLTQHFPDGSTHHEVVATCGLPCGWRAPVSMRRMTGSP' A
#
# COMPACT_ATOMS: atom_id res chain seq x y z
N MET A 1 4.20 -20.92 -1.89
CA MET A 1 4.81 -19.59 -1.68
C MET A 1 5.40 -19.58 -0.27
N SER A 2 6.70 -19.30 -0.15
CA SER A 2 7.36 -19.22 1.16
C SER A 2 6.86 -18.00 1.94
N ALA A 3 6.87 -18.05 3.26
CA ALA A 3 6.60 -16.86 4.07
C ALA A 3 7.76 -15.86 3.97
N PRO A 4 7.51 -14.55 4.03
CA PRO A 4 8.57 -13.56 4.07
C PRO A 4 9.38 -13.68 5.36
N ILE A 5 10.70 -13.53 5.26
CA ILE A 5 11.64 -13.50 6.40
C ILE A 5 11.74 -12.11 7.02
N ASN A 6 11.36 -11.07 6.27
CA ASN A 6 11.27 -9.70 6.76
C ASN A 6 10.14 -8.97 6.02
N THR A 7 9.38 -8.15 6.75
CA THR A 7 8.39 -7.25 6.17
C THR A 7 8.59 -5.86 6.75
N THR A 8 8.74 -4.87 5.88
CA THR A 8 8.76 -3.46 6.27
C THR A 8 7.49 -2.77 5.76
N VAL A 9 6.97 -1.85 6.57
CA VAL A 9 5.80 -1.04 6.23
C VAL A 9 6.24 0.42 6.27
N ARG A 10 6.02 1.13 5.15
CA ARG A 10 6.29 2.55 5.04
C ARG A 10 5.03 3.27 4.59
N GLU A 11 4.61 4.28 5.34
CA GLU A 11 3.50 5.13 4.93
C GLU A 11 3.85 5.94 3.68
N LEU A 12 2.88 6.06 2.76
CA LEU A 12 2.98 6.87 1.55
C LEU A 12 2.19 8.16 1.76
N LEU A 13 2.90 9.21 2.19
CA LEU A 13 2.31 10.52 2.48
C LEU A 13 1.85 11.27 1.22
N ASP A 14 2.31 10.82 0.05
CA ASP A 14 1.98 11.34 -1.27
C ASP A 14 0.85 10.55 -1.97
N TYR A 15 0.11 9.72 -1.23
CA TYR A 15 -1.08 9.04 -1.71
C TYR A 15 -2.34 9.85 -1.40
N PHE A 16 -3.11 10.19 -2.44
CA PHE A 16 -4.31 11.02 -2.34
C PHE A 16 -5.56 10.31 -2.89
N GLY A 17 -5.62 8.99 -2.74
CA GLY A 17 -6.77 8.19 -3.17
C GLY A 17 -7.96 8.28 -2.22
N GLN A 18 -9.09 7.73 -2.67
CA GLN A 18 -10.33 7.68 -1.89
C GLN A 18 -10.71 6.23 -1.57
N CYS A 19 -11.48 6.07 -0.51
CA CYS A 19 -12.07 4.81 -0.11
C CYS A 19 -13.07 4.34 -1.16
N GLY A 20 -12.86 3.15 -1.73
CA GLY A 20 -13.78 2.55 -2.70
C GLY A 20 -15.16 2.19 -2.13
N ALA A 21 -15.34 2.20 -0.81
CA ALA A 21 -16.62 1.90 -0.15
C ALA A 21 -17.44 3.14 0.21
N CYS A 22 -16.81 4.22 0.72
CA CYS A 22 -17.53 5.40 1.23
C CYS A 22 -17.06 6.74 0.65
N GLY A 23 -16.06 6.75 -0.23
CA GLY A 23 -15.54 7.97 -0.86
C GLY A 23 -14.66 8.86 0.02
N TYR A 24 -14.52 8.55 1.32
CA TYR A 24 -13.64 9.32 2.21
C TYR A 24 -12.16 9.15 1.82
N PRO A 25 -11.30 10.17 2.03
CA PRO A 25 -9.86 10.04 1.80
C PRO A 25 -9.26 8.77 2.44
N ALA A 26 -8.39 8.10 1.69
CA ALA A 26 -7.68 6.91 2.13
C ALA A 26 -6.18 7.23 2.28
N SER A 27 -5.54 6.67 3.32
CA SER A 27 -4.08 6.63 3.41
C SER A 27 -3.57 5.37 2.71
N ALA A 28 -2.29 5.34 2.34
CA ALA A 28 -1.66 4.14 1.80
C ALA A 28 -0.32 3.84 2.46
N SER A 29 0.09 2.58 2.41
CA SER A 29 1.39 2.12 2.84
C SER A 29 2.01 1.19 1.82
N LEU A 30 3.31 1.30 1.62
CA LEU A 30 4.12 0.35 0.88
C LEU A 30 4.57 -0.77 1.83
N LEU A 31 4.14 -1.98 1.53
CA LEU A 31 4.64 -3.21 2.13
C LEU A 31 5.80 -3.69 1.26
N THR A 32 6.97 -3.89 1.88
CA THR A 32 8.12 -4.52 1.23
C THR A 32 8.43 -5.81 1.96
N GLN A 33 8.30 -6.93 1.26
CA GLN A 33 8.46 -8.28 1.79
C GLN A 33 9.70 -8.92 1.18
N HIS A 34 10.63 -9.35 2.03
CA HIS A 34 11.81 -10.10 1.61
C HIS A 34 11.61 -11.58 1.87
N PHE A 35 11.93 -12.42 0.89
CA PHE A 35 11.73 -13.87 0.95
C PHE A 35 13.07 -14.61 1.10
N PRO A 36 13.05 -15.87 1.59
CA PRO A 36 14.26 -16.69 1.74
C PRO A 36 15.04 -16.94 0.45
N ASP A 37 14.37 -16.88 -0.70
CA ASP A 37 14.97 -17.07 -2.03
C ASP A 37 15.66 -15.80 -2.56
N GLY A 38 15.71 -14.74 -1.76
CA GLY A 38 16.26 -13.44 -2.12
C GLY A 38 15.31 -12.56 -2.92
N SER A 39 14.11 -13.05 -3.28
CA SER A 39 13.11 -12.22 -3.95
C SER A 39 12.54 -11.16 -3.00
N THR A 40 12.12 -10.04 -3.59
CA THR A 40 11.48 -8.94 -2.87
C THR A 40 10.16 -8.61 -3.56
N HIS A 41 9.08 -8.55 -2.78
CA HIS A 41 7.76 -8.17 -3.25
C HIS A 41 7.37 -6.81 -2.68
N HIS A 42 6.74 -5.99 -3.53
CA HIS A 42 6.28 -4.65 -3.17
C HIS A 42 4.77 -4.56 -3.44
N GLU A 43 4.01 -4.21 -2.41
CA GLU A 43 2.57 -4.04 -2.52
C GLU A 43 2.16 -2.72 -1.86
N VAL A 44 1.29 -1.94 -2.51
CA VAL A 44 0.71 -0.75 -1.91
C VAL A 44 -0.71 -1.06 -1.47
N VAL A 45 -0.97 -0.86 -0.19
CA VAL A 45 -2.29 -1.09 0.40
C VAL A 45 -2.88 0.23 0.85
N ALA A 46 -4.04 0.59 0.30
CA ALA A 46 -4.83 1.72 0.75
C ALA A 46 -5.76 1.30 1.89
N THR A 47 -5.98 2.20 2.85
CA THR A 47 -6.88 2.01 4.00
C THR A 47 -7.78 3.23 4.17
N CYS A 48 -9.08 3.00 4.38
CA CYS A 48 -10.07 4.03 4.70
C CYS A 48 -9.63 4.87 5.91
N GLY A 49 -9.66 6.20 5.80
CA GLY A 49 -9.41 7.10 6.93
C GLY A 49 -10.53 7.12 7.98
N LEU A 50 -11.62 6.39 7.75
CA LEU A 50 -12.76 6.21 8.65
C LEU A 50 -12.85 4.75 9.11
N PRO A 51 -13.63 4.46 10.19
CA PRO A 51 -13.85 3.09 10.67
C PRO A 51 -14.72 2.22 9.74
N CYS A 52 -14.77 2.55 8.45
CA CYS A 52 -15.53 1.81 7.44
C CYS A 52 -14.94 0.43 7.11
N GLY A 53 -13.70 0.16 7.55
CA GLY A 53 -13.03 -1.13 7.41
C GLY A 53 -12.42 -1.41 6.04
N TRP A 54 -12.67 -0.57 5.04
CA TRP A 54 -12.17 -0.78 3.68
C TRP A 54 -10.64 -0.71 3.62
N ARG A 55 -10.05 -1.73 3.00
CA ARG A 55 -8.64 -1.83 2.65
C ARG A 55 -8.52 -2.56 1.32
N ALA A 56 -7.65 -2.11 0.44
CA ALA A 56 -7.45 -2.75 -0.85
C ALA A 56 -6.03 -2.53 -1.37
N PRO A 57 -5.47 -3.49 -2.13
CA PRO A 57 -4.29 -3.23 -2.93
C PRO A 57 -4.62 -2.17 -3.99
N VAL A 58 -3.71 -1.21 -4.17
CA VAL A 58 -3.86 -0.13 -5.14
C VAL A 58 -2.61 -0.02 -6.00
N SER A 59 -2.78 0.27 -7.29
CA SER A 59 -1.67 0.65 -8.15
C SER A 59 -1.16 2.03 -7.72
N MET A 60 0.11 2.11 -7.31
CA MET A 60 0.72 3.37 -6.86
C MET A 60 0.80 4.37 -8.03
N ARG A 61 -0.19 5.25 -8.15
CA ARG A 61 -0.12 6.39 -9.07
C ARG A 61 0.51 7.55 -8.32
N ARG A 62 1.86 7.57 -8.28
CA ARG A 62 2.60 8.72 -7.74
C ARG A 62 2.14 9.97 -8.49
N MET A 63 1.73 11.00 -7.75
CA MET A 63 1.26 12.24 -8.36
C MET A 63 2.41 13.01 -9.04
N THR A 64 3.64 12.78 -8.57
CA THR A 64 4.85 13.11 -9.31
C THR A 64 5.20 11.96 -10.24
N GLY A 65 4.71 12.03 -11.48
CA GLY A 65 5.43 11.38 -12.58
C GLY A 65 6.83 11.98 -12.61
N SER A 66 7.88 11.16 -12.51
CA SER A 66 9.18 11.61 -12.98
C SER A 66 9.06 11.88 -14.50
N PRO A 67 9.66 12.96 -15.03
CA PRO A 67 9.82 13.11 -16.48
C PRO A 67 10.59 11.93 -17.09
#